data_AF-A0A963X2P7-F1
#
_entry.id   AF-A0A963X2P7-F1
#
_cell.length_a   1.000
_cell.length_b   1.000
_cell.length_c   1.000
_cell.angle_alpha   90.00
_cell.angle_beta   90.00
_cell.angle_gamma   90.00
#
_symmetry.space_group_name_H-M   'P 1'
#
loop_
_entity.id
_entity.type
_entity.pdbx_description
1 polymer ?
#
loop_
_entity_poly.entity_id
_entity_poly.type
_entity_poly.pdbx_seq_one_letter_code
_entity_poly.pdbx_strand_id
1 'polypeptide(L)' 'HYVSPEMDAGPIIGQAAIRVLADDTPQTLAERILRQEHRLYPECVKRIASGAIRLQPDGVVTIADASADDSLCNPSPA' A
#
# COMPACT_ATOMS: atom_id res chain seq x y z
N HIS A 1 -2.97 1.10 5.21
CA HIS A 1 -2.61 2.27 6.05
C HIS A 1 -2.60 1.85 7.51
N TYR A 2 -2.07 2.65 8.43
CA TYR A 2 -2.24 2.45 9.88
C TYR A 2 -3.61 2.92 10.33
N VAL A 3 -4.30 2.21 11.22
CA VAL A 3 -5.64 2.61 11.67
C VAL A 3 -5.57 3.89 12.52
N SER A 4 -6.44 4.86 12.20
CA SER A 4 -6.65 6.11 12.95
C SER A 4 -8.11 6.25 13.37
N PRO A 5 -8.46 7.16 14.30
CA PRO A 5 -9.85 7.46 14.65
C PRO A 5 -10.67 8.04 13.48
N GLU A 6 -10.02 8.82 12.61
CA GLU A 6 -10.64 9.30 11.39
C GLU A 6 -10.71 8.17 10.35
N MET A 7 -11.88 8.05 9.72
CA MET A 7 -12.19 6.99 8.75
C MET A 7 -11.26 7.07 7.54
N ASP A 8 -10.57 5.96 7.26
CA ASP A 8 -9.68 5.77 6.10
C ASP A 8 -8.57 6.82 5.93
N ALA A 9 -8.23 7.56 6.99
CA ALA A 9 -7.31 8.70 6.93
C ALA A 9 -5.92 8.44 7.54
N GLY A 10 -5.64 7.22 7.96
CA GLY A 10 -4.39 6.92 8.62
C GLY A 10 -3.19 6.86 7.66
N PRO A 11 -1.95 6.97 8.16
CA PRO A 11 -0.77 7.00 7.33
C PRO A 11 -0.63 5.79 6.39
N ILE A 12 -0.37 6.06 5.12
CA ILE A 12 -0.26 5.04 4.07
C ILE A 12 1.00 4.19 4.29
N ILE A 13 0.85 2.86 4.22
CA ILE A 13 1.96 1.89 4.36
C ILE A 13 2.47 1.46 2.99
N GLY A 14 1.55 1.24 2.06
CA GLY A 14 1.82 0.80 0.71
C GLY A 14 0.60 0.95 -0.17
N GLN A 15 0.81 1.12 -1.47
CA GLN A 15 -0.23 1.18 -2.49
C GLN A 15 0.22 0.40 -3.72
N ALA A 16 -0.77 -0.14 -4.44
CA ALA A 16 -0.60 -0.74 -5.74
C ALA A 16 -1.56 -0.05 -6.71
N ALA A 17 -1.05 0.34 -7.88
CA ALA A 17 -1.86 0.91 -8.93
C ALA A 17 -2.32 -0.18 -9.89
N ILE A 18 -3.57 -0.12 -10.33
CA ILE A 18 -4.07 -0.97 -11.42
C ILE A 18 -4.72 -0.11 -12.50
N ARG A 19 -4.58 -0.53 -13.75
CA ARG A 19 -5.28 0.12 -14.86
C ARG A 19 -6.71 -0.39 -14.96
N VAL A 20 -7.67 0.53 -14.97
CA VAL A 20 -9.05 0.24 -15.37
C VAL A 20 -9.10 0.10 -16.89
N LEU A 21 -9.70 -0.98 -17.37
CA LEU A 21 -9.86 -1.31 -18.78
C LEU A 21 -11.28 -0.96 -19.23
N ALA A 22 -11.46 -0.70 -20.52
CA ALA A 22 -12.76 -0.29 -21.07
C ALA A 22 -13.86 -1.34 -20.82
N ASP A 23 -13.49 -2.62 -20.80
CA ASP A 23 -14.42 -3.74 -20.66
C ASP A 23 -14.51 -4.27 -19.21
N ASP A 24 -13.98 -3.54 -18.23
CA ASP A 24 -14.13 -3.95 -16.84
C ASP A 24 -15.60 -3.93 -16.40
N THR A 25 -16.00 -5.01 -15.76
CA THR A 25 -17.12 -5.02 -14.82
C THR A 25 -16.59 -4.75 -13.41
N PRO A 26 -17.45 -4.35 -12.45
CA PRO A 26 -17.04 -4.26 -11.04
C PRO A 26 -16.38 -5.55 -10.54
N GLN A 27 -16.86 -6.71 -11.00
CA GLN A 27 -16.34 -8.02 -10.62
C GLN A 27 -14.93 -8.26 -11.19
N THR A 28 -14.72 -8.03 -12.49
CA THR A 28 -13.39 -8.26 -13.11
C THR A 28 -12.35 -7.26 -12.60
N LEU A 29 -12.77 -6.03 -12.27
CA LEU A 29 -11.91 -5.05 -11.63
C LEU A 29 -11.53 -5.50 -10.21
N ALA A 30 -12.52 -5.93 -9.41
CA ALA A 30 -12.29 -6.42 -8.04
C ALA A 30 -11.33 -7.63 -8.00
N GLU A 31 -11.44 -8.56 -8.95
CA GLU A 31 -10.50 -9.68 -9.05
C GLU A 31 -9.06 -9.25 -9.34
N ARG A 32 -8.86 -8.16 -10.08
CA ARG A 32 -7.52 -7.61 -10.33
C ARG A 32 -7.01 -6.81 -9.14
N ILE A 33 -7.89 -6.12 -8.41
CA ILE A 33 -7.57 -5.48 -7.13
C ILE A 33 -7.12 -6.55 -6.11
N LEU A 34 -7.92 -7.60 -5.91
CA LEU A 34 -7.64 -8.67 -4.95
C LEU A 34 -6.28 -9.35 -5.20
N ARG A 35 -5.91 -9.51 -6.47
CA ARG A 35 -4.58 -10.01 -6.84
C ARG A 35 -3.44 -9.09 -6.40
N GLN A 36 -3.65 -7.77 -6.41
CA GLN A 36 -2.67 -6.84 -5.85
C GLN A 36 -2.68 -6.84 -4.33
N GLU A 37 -3.84 -6.95 -3.68
CA GLU A 37 -3.94 -7.06 -2.22
C GLU A 37 -3.19 -8.28 -1.69
N HIS A 38 -3.34 -9.44 -2.34
CA HIS A 38 -2.60 -10.66 -2.00
C HIS A 38 -1.08 -10.54 -2.12
N ARG A 39 -0.58 -9.59 -2.91
CA ARG A 39 0.87 -9.30 -3.02
C ARG A 39 1.29 -8.24 -2.00
N LEU A 40 0.56 -7.13 -1.97
CA LEU A 40 0.88 -5.95 -1.18
C LEU A 40 0.80 -6.23 0.31
N TYR A 41 -0.24 -6.93 0.76
CA TYR A 41 -0.51 -7.16 2.18
C TYR A 41 0.60 -7.96 2.89
N PRO A 42 1.01 -9.16 2.42
CA PRO A 42 2.09 -9.91 3.07
C PRO A 42 3.44 -9.18 3.01
N GLU A 43 3.73 -8.45 1.93
CA GLU A 43 4.98 -7.68 1.81
C GLU A 43 5.04 -6.53 2.83
N CYS A 44 3.93 -5.78 2.98
CA CYS A 44 3.82 -4.75 4.03
C CYS A 44 4.04 -5.35 5.42
N VAL A 45 3.38 -6.47 5.72
CA VAL A 45 3.51 -7.15 7.03
C VAL A 45 4.96 -7.60 7.26
N LYS A 46 5.62 -8.20 6.26
CA LYS A 46 7.02 -8.62 6.33
C LYS A 46 7.96 -7.45 6.61
N ARG A 47 7.77 -6.31 5.93
CA ARG A 47 8.60 -5.12 6.12
C ARG A 47 8.38 -4.44 7.46
N ILE A 48 7.15 -4.46 7.99
CA ILE A 48 6.88 -4.01 9.36
C ILE A 48 7.57 -4.94 10.36
N ALA A 49 7.40 -6.26 10.21
CA ALA A 49 7.96 -7.26 11.12
C ALA A 49 9.49 -7.26 11.18
N SER A 50 10.16 -6.96 10.04
CA SER A 50 11.61 -6.80 9.96
C SER A 50 12.11 -5.42 10.40
N GLY A 51 11.21 -4.49 10.70
CA GLY A 51 11.56 -3.12 11.08
C GLY A 51 12.00 -2.23 9.92
N ALA A 52 11.80 -2.68 8.67
CA ALA A 52 12.06 -1.94 7.44
C ALA A 52 10.99 -0.87 7.16
N ILE A 53 9.76 -1.03 7.65
CA ILE A 53 8.74 0.04 7.65
C ILE A 53 8.52 0.50 9.09
N ARG A 54 8.52 1.83 9.31
CA ARG A 54 8.26 2.44 10.62
C ARG A 54 7.36 3.66 10.50
N LEU A 55 6.37 3.73 11.40
CA LEU A 55 5.59 4.93 11.67
C LEU A 55 6.37 5.85 12.62
N GLN A 56 6.59 7.09 12.20
CA GLN A 56 7.25 8.11 12.99
C GLN A 56 6.24 8.86 13.89
N PRO A 57 6.70 9.55 14.96
CA PRO A 57 5.81 10.28 15.86
C PRO A 57 5.00 11.41 15.21
N ASP A 58 5.49 11.94 14.09
CA ASP A 58 4.84 12.98 13.28
C ASP A 58 3.79 12.41 12.29
N GLY A 59 3.57 11.09 12.30
CA GLY A 59 2.62 10.42 11.42
C GLY A 59 3.20 10.00 10.07
N VAL A 60 4.49 10.23 9.81
CA VAL A 60 5.12 9.86 8.54
C VAL A 60 5.54 8.38 8.56
N VAL A 61 5.23 7.65 7.48
CA VAL A 61 5.73 6.28 7.29
C VAL A 61 7.06 6.33 6.54
N THR A 62 8.08 5.73 7.14
CA THR A 62 9.44 5.63 6.57
C THR A 62 9.74 4.19 6.17
N ILE A 63 10.48 4.02 5.07
CA ILE A 63 10.88 2.72 4.52
C ILE A 63 12.41 2.69 4.43
N ALA A 64 13.05 1.77 5.15
CA ALA A 64 14.47 1.49 5.02
C ALA A 64 14.73 0.78 3.69
N ASP A 65 15.77 1.22 2.97
CA ASP A 65 16.18 0.70 1.67
C ASP A 65 15.02 0.64 0.66
N ALA A 66 14.63 1.81 0.14
CA ALA A 66 13.72 1.92 -0.99
C ALA A 66 14.37 1.38 -2.28
N SER A 67 14.64 0.07 -2.34
CA SER A 67 14.83 -0.60 -3.62
C SER A 67 13.51 -0.53 -4.37
N ALA A 68 13.55 -0.02 -5.60
CA ALA A 68 12.42 0.21 -6.50
C ALA A 68 11.78 -1.10 -7.01
N ASP A 69 11.51 -2.05 -6.11
CA ASP A 69 10.63 -3.17 -6.41
C ASP A 69 9.20 -2.63 -6.41
N ASP A 70 8.57 -2.74 -7.58
CA ASP A 70 7.39 -2.01 -8.09
C ASP A 70 6.09 -2.20 -7.28
N SER A 71 6.17 -2.88 -6.14
CA SER A 71 5.02 -3.27 -5.31
C SER A 71 4.70 -2.32 -4.16
N LEU A 72 5.55 -1.33 -3.87
CA LEU A 72 5.40 -0.44 -2.72
C LEU A 72 5.62 1.02 -3.12
N CYS A 73 4.79 1.52 -4.03
CA CYS A 73 4.74 2.94 -4.30
C CYS A 73 3.94 3.61 -3.19
N ASN A 74 4.61 4.31 -2.28
CA ASN A 74 4.00 5.43 -1.57
C ASN A 74 4.26 6.69 -2.42
N PRO A 75 3.36 7.07 -3.35
CA PRO A 75 3.53 8.33 -4.06
C PRO A 75 3.65 9.45 -3.04
N SER A 76 4.65 10.32 -3.21
CA SER A 76 4.72 11.54 -2.41
C SER A 76 3.42 12.34 -2.59
N PRO A 77 2.87 12.92 -1.51
CA PRO A 77 1.74 13.84 -1.66
C PRO A 77 2.15 14.98 -2.61
N ALA A 78 1.26 15.32 -3.53
CA ALA A 78 1.42 16.43 -4.46
C ALA A 78 1.48 17.78 -3.72
#